data_AF-A0A954YM71-F1
#
_entry.id   AF-A0A954YM71-F1
#
_cell.length_a   1.000
_cell.length_b   1.000
_cell.length_c   1.000
_cell.angle_alpha   90.00
_cell.angle_beta   90.00
_cell.angle_gamma   90.00
#
_symmetry.space_group_name_H-M   'P 1'
#
loop_
_entity.id
_entity.type
_entity.pdbx_description
1 polymer ?
#
loop_
_entity_poly.entity_id
_entity_poly.type
_entity_poly.pdbx_seq_one_letter_code
_entity_poly.pdbx_strand_id
1 'polypeptide(L)'
;MNAFEYLGAKANDFFQTTAFAGMEAGNLIMMAIGAGFIVLAIAKHYEPLLLVPIGFGILVGNIPPVAGMSLSVYDEGTVLQYLYFGVAKGVYPPLIFLGIGAMMDFSTMLSNPKLVLLGAAAQVGVFLTYLGAICLAFTPQEAGAIGIIGGADGPTAIFLSSRLAPELLGAIAIAAYSYMALVPVIQPPIMRLLTSREERLIRMKPSRQVSRLERIVFPIIAFVVCTLLAPG
;
A
#
# COMPACT_ATOMS: atom_id res chain seq x y z
N MET A 1 -39.43 7.49 41.05
CA MET A 1 -38.05 7.56 40.53
C MET A 1 -37.32 8.65 41.30
N ASN A 2 -36.41 8.26 42.19
CA ASN A 2 -35.62 9.22 42.96
C ASN A 2 -34.59 9.91 42.05
N ALA A 3 -34.16 11.12 42.39
CA ALA A 3 -33.19 11.89 41.57
C ALA A 3 -31.91 11.10 41.28
N PHE A 4 -31.47 10.24 42.21
CA PHE A 4 -30.35 9.32 42.04
C PHE A 4 -30.61 8.22 41.00
N GLU A 5 -31.83 7.67 40.93
CA GLU A 5 -32.19 6.67 39.92
C GLU A 5 -32.32 7.30 38.52
N TYR A 6 -32.82 8.53 38.44
CA TYR A 6 -32.88 9.29 37.19
C TYR A 6 -31.48 9.65 36.66
N LEU A 7 -30.58 10.11 37.53
CA LEU A 7 -29.20 10.39 37.17
C LEU A 7 -28.43 9.11 36.81
N GLY A 8 -28.65 8.02 37.54
CA GLY A 8 -28.07 6.71 37.21
C GLY A 8 -28.53 6.18 35.85
N ALA A 9 -29.82 6.29 35.54
CA ALA A 9 -30.37 5.92 34.24
C ALA A 9 -29.78 6.78 33.11
N LYS A 10 -29.67 8.10 33.30
CA LYS A 10 -29.07 9.00 32.30
C LYS A 10 -27.58 8.80 32.11
N ALA A 11 -26.84 8.45 33.16
CA ALA A 11 -25.42 8.10 33.05
C ALA A 11 -25.22 6.79 32.28
N ASN A 12 -26.09 5.79 32.52
CA ASN A 12 -26.06 4.54 31.77
C ASN A 12 -26.43 4.76 30.30
N ASP A 13 -27.49 5.52 30.00
CA ASP A 13 -27.85 5.90 28.63
C ASP A 13 -26.68 6.63 27.94
N PHE A 14 -26.03 7.57 28.63
CA PHE A 14 -24.86 8.27 28.11
C PHE A 14 -23.71 7.31 27.80
N PHE A 15 -23.39 6.38 28.70
CA PHE A 15 -22.35 5.39 28.48
C PHE A 15 -22.66 4.50 27.26
N GLN A 16 -23.91 4.07 27.09
CA GLN A 16 -24.35 3.29 25.93
C GLN A 16 -24.30 4.08 24.61
N THR A 17 -24.39 5.42 24.67
CA THR A 17 -24.18 6.28 23.49
C THR A 17 -22.70 6.60 23.21
N THR A 18 -21.77 6.19 24.06
CA THR A 18 -20.33 6.37 23.81
C THR A 18 -19.75 5.16 23.08
N ALA A 19 -18.71 5.40 22.27
CA ALA A 19 -17.99 4.32 21.60
C ALA A 19 -17.34 3.32 22.58
N PHE A 20 -17.11 3.71 23.84
CA PHE A 20 -16.53 2.85 24.88
C PHE A 20 -17.40 1.63 25.21
N ALA A 21 -18.73 1.74 25.10
CA ALA A 21 -19.63 0.63 25.40
C ALA A 21 -19.53 -0.52 24.39
N GLY A 22 -19.10 -0.24 23.15
CA GLY A 22 -18.93 -1.22 22.08
C GLY A 22 -17.48 -1.63 21.82
N MET A 23 -16.51 -1.22 22.66
CA MET A 23 -15.10 -1.55 22.42
C MET A 23 -14.80 -2.99 22.77
N GLU A 24 -14.30 -3.75 21.80
CA GLU A 24 -13.73 -5.07 22.02
C GLU A 24 -12.20 -5.00 22.10
N ALA A 25 -11.59 -6.07 22.62
CA ALA A 25 -10.14 -6.20 22.67
C ALA A 25 -9.47 -6.07 21.28
N GLY A 26 -10.13 -6.56 20.23
CA GLY A 26 -9.66 -6.45 18.85
C GLY A 26 -9.52 -5.00 18.40
N ASN A 27 -10.50 -4.14 18.70
CA ASN A 27 -10.46 -2.71 18.39
C ASN A 27 -9.24 -2.04 19.05
N LEU A 28 -9.01 -2.33 20.33
CA LEU A 28 -7.89 -1.74 21.09
C LEU A 28 -6.53 -2.14 20.51
N ILE A 29 -6.36 -3.41 20.13
CA ILE A 29 -5.12 -3.90 19.51
C ILE A 29 -4.87 -3.17 18.19
N MET A 30 -5.89 -3.08 17.32
CA MET A 30 -5.76 -2.40 16.04
C MET A 30 -5.50 -0.91 16.21
N MET A 31 -6.15 -0.25 17.16
CA MET A 31 -5.87 1.16 17.47
C MET A 31 -4.43 1.36 17.96
N ALA A 32 -3.90 0.46 18.77
CA ALA A 32 -2.49 0.50 19.18
C ALA A 32 -1.53 0.34 17.98
N ILE A 33 -1.86 -0.54 17.02
CA ILE A 33 -1.09 -0.68 15.77
C ILE A 33 -1.17 0.60 14.93
N GLY A 34 -2.36 1.19 14.77
CA GLY A 34 -2.55 2.45 14.04
C GLY A 34 -1.76 3.61 14.65
N ALA A 35 -1.77 3.74 15.98
CA ALA A 35 -0.94 4.70 16.70
C ALA A 35 0.56 4.43 16.48
N GLY A 36 0.97 3.16 16.51
CA GLY A 36 2.34 2.74 16.19
C GLY A 36 2.79 3.18 14.79
N PHE A 37 1.94 3.02 13.77
CA PHE A 37 2.24 3.48 12.41
C PHE A 37 2.40 5.00 12.33
N ILE A 38 1.52 5.78 12.97
CA ILE A 38 1.66 7.24 13.03
C ILE A 38 2.98 7.62 13.70
N VAL A 39 3.36 6.95 14.79
CA VAL A 39 4.63 7.20 15.49
C VAL A 39 5.83 6.86 14.59
N LEU A 40 5.83 5.72 13.89
CA LEU A 40 6.90 5.38 12.95
C LEU A 40 7.00 6.40 11.81
N ALA A 41 5.86 6.82 11.27
CA ALA A 41 5.79 7.79 10.20
C ALA A 41 6.39 9.15 10.59
N ILE A 42 6.04 9.65 11.78
CA ILE A 42 6.44 10.98 12.25
C ILE A 42 7.85 10.95 12.86
N ALA A 43 8.13 10.01 13.77
CA ALA A 43 9.38 9.99 14.52
C ALA A 43 10.55 9.36 13.75
N LYS A 44 10.27 8.46 12.80
CA LYS A 44 11.29 7.79 11.98
C LYS A 44 11.25 8.19 10.50
N HIS A 45 10.30 9.05 10.10
CA HIS A 45 10.12 9.48 8.71
C HIS A 45 9.92 8.32 7.72
N TYR A 46 9.30 7.23 8.17
CA TYR A 46 8.98 6.08 7.33
C TYR A 46 7.72 6.37 6.51
N GLU A 47 7.90 6.61 5.21
CA GLU A 47 6.84 6.94 4.22
C GLU A 47 5.67 7.76 4.79
N PRO A 48 5.93 8.97 5.35
CA PRO A 48 4.95 9.70 6.13
C PRO A 48 3.69 10.07 5.34
N LEU A 49 3.82 10.25 4.02
CA LEU A 49 2.71 10.57 3.12
C LEU A 49 1.64 9.47 3.07
N LEU A 50 1.99 8.22 3.39
CA LEU A 50 1.09 7.08 3.31
C LEU A 50 0.85 6.44 4.67
N LEU A 51 1.88 6.28 5.48
CA LEU A 51 1.79 5.62 6.77
C LEU A 51 0.97 6.43 7.79
N VAL A 52 0.96 7.77 7.71
CA VAL A 52 0.10 8.62 8.55
C VAL A 52 -1.39 8.45 8.18
N PRO A 53 -1.82 8.62 6.91
CA PRO A 53 -3.22 8.35 6.54
C PRO A 53 -3.67 6.93 6.84
N ILE A 54 -2.82 5.91 6.63
CA ILE A 54 -3.13 4.51 6.94
C ILE A 54 -3.31 4.34 8.45
N GLY A 55 -2.37 4.83 9.27
CA GLY A 55 -2.47 4.75 10.72
C GLY A 55 -3.72 5.46 11.27
N PHE A 56 -4.04 6.64 10.73
CA PHE A 56 -5.26 7.36 11.07
C PHE A 56 -6.53 6.60 10.65
N GLY A 57 -6.53 6.01 9.45
CA GLY A 57 -7.62 5.15 8.97
C GLY A 57 -7.84 3.93 9.86
N ILE A 58 -6.76 3.30 10.37
CA ILE A 58 -6.85 2.21 11.34
C ILE A 58 -7.47 2.69 12.65
N LEU A 59 -7.08 3.86 13.17
CA LEU A 59 -7.67 4.43 14.37
C LEU A 59 -9.18 4.64 14.19
N VAL A 60 -9.57 5.38 13.15
CA VAL A 60 -10.98 5.73 12.88
C VAL A 60 -11.82 4.50 12.56
N GLY A 61 -11.31 3.59 11.73
CA GLY A 61 -12.03 2.38 11.30
C GLY A 61 -12.23 1.35 12.42
N ASN A 62 -11.51 1.47 13.54
CA ASN A 62 -11.67 0.60 14.70
C ASN A 62 -12.45 1.28 15.85
N ILE A 63 -12.96 2.49 15.68
CA ILE A 63 -13.92 3.09 16.62
C ILE A 63 -15.26 2.35 16.45
N PRO A 64 -15.83 1.75 17.52
CA PRO A 64 -17.12 1.09 17.44
C PRO A 64 -18.23 2.01 16.92
N PRO A 65 -19.15 1.49 16.09
CA PRO A 65 -20.24 2.29 15.57
C PRO A 65 -21.12 2.78 16.71
N VAL A 66 -21.41 4.08 16.71
CA VAL A 66 -22.35 4.70 17.65
C VAL A 66 -23.69 4.89 16.94
N ALA A 67 -24.78 4.56 17.62
CA ALA A 67 -26.13 4.69 17.05
C ALA A 67 -26.36 6.12 16.52
N GLY A 68 -26.69 6.24 15.23
CA GLY A 68 -26.93 7.53 14.56
C GLY A 68 -25.68 8.23 14.00
N MET A 69 -24.48 7.68 14.18
CA MET A 69 -23.23 8.18 13.59
C MET A 69 -22.48 7.04 12.89
N SER A 70 -22.87 6.76 11.65
CA SER A 70 -22.15 5.84 10.77
C SER A 70 -20.80 6.44 10.35
N LEU A 71 -19.71 5.75 10.69
CA LEU A 71 -18.34 6.13 10.32
C LEU A 71 -17.69 5.09 9.39
N SER A 72 -18.39 4.01 9.04
CA SER A 72 -17.83 2.94 8.23
C SER A 72 -17.60 3.40 6.78
N VAL A 73 -16.58 2.82 6.14
CA VAL A 73 -16.37 2.90 4.69
C VAL A 73 -17.47 2.22 3.88
N TYR A 74 -18.29 1.38 4.53
CA TYR A 74 -19.38 0.64 3.90
C TYR A 74 -20.74 1.31 4.07
N ASP A 75 -20.85 2.30 4.97
CA ASP A 75 -22.11 2.99 5.25
C ASP A 75 -22.35 4.10 4.22
N GLU A 76 -23.58 4.19 3.70
CA GLU A 76 -23.93 5.20 2.71
C GLU A 76 -23.90 6.63 3.27
N GLY A 77 -23.29 7.54 2.52
CA GLY A 77 -23.27 8.97 2.83
C GLY A 77 -22.18 9.40 3.82
N THR A 78 -21.30 8.48 4.25
CA THR A 78 -20.15 8.83 5.09
C THR A 78 -19.00 9.40 4.27
N VAL A 79 -18.21 10.27 4.88
CA VAL A 79 -16.99 10.81 4.26
C VAL A 79 -16.02 9.69 3.88
N LEU A 80 -15.89 8.66 4.73
CA LEU A 80 -15.00 7.54 4.48
C LEU A 80 -15.46 6.66 3.31
N GLN A 81 -16.77 6.47 3.12
CA GLN A 81 -17.31 5.77 1.95
C GLN A 81 -17.01 6.54 0.66
N TYR A 82 -17.18 7.87 0.64
CA TYR A 82 -16.85 8.68 -0.53
C TYR A 82 -15.36 8.64 -0.89
N LEU A 83 -14.47 8.56 0.10
CA LEU A 83 -13.06 8.36 -0.13
C LEU A 83 -12.78 6.93 -0.62
N TYR A 84 -13.39 5.91 0.00
CA TYR A 84 -13.21 4.52 -0.39
C TYR A 84 -13.74 4.24 -1.81
N PHE A 85 -14.76 4.96 -2.27
CA PHE A 85 -15.29 4.88 -3.64
C PHE A 85 -14.19 4.98 -4.70
N GLY A 86 -13.24 5.91 -4.52
CA GLY A 86 -12.14 6.09 -5.47
C GLY A 86 -11.18 4.90 -5.52
N VAL A 87 -11.05 4.14 -4.42
CA VAL A 87 -10.28 2.90 -4.36
C VAL A 87 -11.09 1.75 -4.96
N ALA A 88 -12.34 1.58 -4.52
CA ALA A 88 -13.23 0.52 -4.96
C ALA A 88 -13.55 0.55 -6.46
N LYS A 89 -13.70 1.75 -7.04
CA LYS A 89 -13.87 1.94 -8.49
C LYS A 89 -12.55 1.99 -9.27
N GLY A 90 -11.40 1.94 -8.58
CA GLY A 90 -10.09 1.98 -9.21
C GLY A 90 -9.77 3.31 -9.88
N VAL A 91 -10.27 4.43 -9.34
CA VAL A 91 -9.99 5.79 -9.85
C VAL A 91 -8.66 6.30 -9.31
N TYR A 92 -8.41 6.12 -8.01
CA TYR A 92 -7.20 6.65 -7.38
C TYR A 92 -5.90 5.96 -7.80
N PRO A 93 -5.82 4.61 -7.90
CA PRO A 93 -4.55 3.97 -8.27
C PRO A 93 -4.00 4.42 -9.64
N PRO A 94 -4.79 4.46 -10.73
CA PRO A 94 -4.31 4.97 -12.02
C PRO A 94 -3.90 6.45 -11.99
N LEU A 95 -4.60 7.29 -11.22
CA LEU A 95 -4.22 8.70 -11.06
C LEU A 95 -2.89 8.85 -10.31
N ILE A 96 -2.65 8.03 -9.29
CA ILE A 96 -1.36 7.98 -8.59
C ILE A 96 -0.27 7.50 -9.55
N PHE A 97 -0.54 6.47 -10.38
CA PHE A 97 0.40 6.01 -11.41
C PHE A 97 0.76 7.09 -12.43
N LEU A 98 -0.23 7.85 -12.89
CA LEU A 98 0.01 8.97 -13.79
C LEU A 98 0.94 10.00 -13.14
N GLY A 99 0.74 10.31 -11.86
CA GLY A 99 1.61 11.19 -11.09
C GLY A 99 3.04 10.65 -10.95
N ILE A 100 3.20 9.38 -10.55
CA ILE A 100 4.52 8.73 -10.44
C ILE A 100 5.24 8.71 -11.80
N GLY A 101 4.52 8.36 -12.87
CA GLY A 101 5.04 8.36 -14.24
C GLY A 101 5.48 9.74 -14.73
N ALA A 102 4.76 10.79 -14.34
CA ALA A 102 5.12 12.18 -14.67
C ALA A 102 6.39 12.67 -13.93
N MET A 103 6.68 12.11 -12.76
CA MET A 103 7.86 12.46 -11.95
C MET A 103 9.10 11.61 -12.26
N MET A 104 8.95 10.49 -12.98
CA MET A 104 10.03 9.56 -13.28
C MET A 104 11.00 10.09 -14.36
N ASP A 105 12.30 10.03 -14.07
CA ASP A 105 13.35 10.30 -15.06
C ASP A 105 13.81 9.01 -15.74
N PHE A 106 13.45 8.86 -17.02
CA PHE A 106 13.85 7.72 -17.85
C PHE A 106 15.28 7.81 -18.39
N SER A 107 16.01 8.90 -18.14
CA SER A 107 17.33 9.14 -18.75
C SER A 107 18.35 8.05 -18.44
N THR A 108 18.36 7.52 -17.21
CA THR A 108 19.32 6.48 -16.79
C THR A 108 19.00 5.11 -17.39
N MET A 109 17.72 4.78 -17.51
CA MET A 109 17.26 3.55 -18.14
C MET A 109 17.49 3.60 -19.66
N LEU A 110 17.18 4.74 -20.29
CA LEU A 110 17.44 4.96 -21.71
C LEU A 110 18.94 4.96 -22.02
N SER A 111 19.76 5.55 -21.15
CA SER A 111 21.20 5.59 -21.37
C SER A 111 21.84 4.18 -21.35
N ASN A 112 21.30 3.26 -20.54
CA ASN A 112 21.72 1.86 -20.48
C ASN A 112 20.52 0.90 -20.48
N PRO A 113 20.00 0.54 -21.68
CA PRO A 113 18.80 -0.30 -21.79
C PRO A 113 18.93 -1.69 -21.15
N LYS A 114 20.15 -2.17 -20.89
CA LYS A 114 20.37 -3.44 -20.17
C LYS A 114 19.78 -3.41 -18.76
N LEU A 115 19.58 -2.23 -18.17
CA LEU A 115 18.94 -2.07 -16.87
C LEU A 115 17.47 -2.56 -16.87
N VAL A 116 16.79 -2.57 -18.03
CA VAL A 116 15.44 -3.11 -18.15
C VAL A 116 15.40 -4.60 -17.80
N LEU A 117 16.45 -5.36 -18.16
CA LEU A 117 16.55 -6.79 -17.81
C LEU A 117 16.68 -7.01 -16.32
N LEU A 118 17.33 -6.08 -15.60
CA LEU A 118 17.40 -6.14 -14.15
C LEU A 118 16.02 -5.90 -13.52
N GLY A 119 15.23 -5.00 -14.11
CA GLY A 119 13.82 -4.79 -13.76
C GLY A 119 12.97 -6.04 -14.01
N ALA A 120 13.16 -6.72 -15.13
CA ALA A 120 12.48 -7.98 -15.42
C ALA A 120 12.84 -9.08 -14.40
N ALA A 121 14.11 -9.19 -14.02
CA ALA A 121 14.56 -10.13 -12.98
C ALA A 121 13.98 -9.77 -11.60
N ALA A 122 13.79 -8.48 -11.29
CA ALA A 122 13.19 -8.06 -10.03
C ALA A 122 11.73 -8.57 -9.87
N GLN A 123 11.00 -8.76 -10.97
CA GLN A 123 9.64 -9.30 -10.96
C GLN A 123 9.56 -10.79 -10.60
N VAL A 124 10.70 -11.51 -10.55
CA VAL A 124 10.74 -12.88 -10.01
C VAL A 124 10.22 -12.92 -8.56
N GLY A 125 10.40 -11.84 -7.80
CA GLY A 125 9.85 -11.70 -6.46
C GLY A 125 8.33 -11.91 -6.41
N VAL A 126 7.59 -11.34 -7.37
CA VAL A 126 6.13 -11.49 -7.47
C VAL A 126 5.74 -12.96 -7.63
N PHE A 127 6.41 -13.67 -8.52
CA PHE A 127 6.14 -15.09 -8.77
C PHE A 127 6.50 -15.98 -7.58
N LEU A 128 7.62 -15.70 -6.89
CA LEU A 128 8.01 -16.44 -5.69
C LEU A 128 7.00 -16.23 -4.55
N THR A 129 6.55 -14.98 -4.34
CA THR A 129 5.52 -14.67 -3.34
C THR A 129 4.19 -15.33 -3.70
N TYR A 130 3.80 -15.32 -4.97
CA TYR A 130 2.61 -16.04 -5.48
C TYR A 130 2.68 -17.54 -5.18
N LEU A 131 3.78 -18.21 -5.56
CA LEU A 131 3.96 -19.64 -5.32
C LEU A 131 3.98 -19.96 -3.82
N GLY A 132 4.61 -19.09 -3.01
CA GLY A 132 4.59 -19.19 -1.55
C GLY A 132 3.17 -19.12 -0.97
N ALA A 133 2.34 -18.18 -1.45
CA ALA A 133 0.95 -18.05 -1.03
C ALA A 133 0.10 -19.28 -1.41
N ILE A 134 0.29 -19.82 -2.61
CA ILE A 134 -0.34 -21.09 -3.04
C ILE A 134 0.06 -22.24 -2.10
N CYS A 135 1.35 -22.37 -1.75
CA CYS A 135 1.82 -23.39 -0.81
C CYS A 135 1.22 -23.23 0.60
N LEU A 136 0.83 -22.02 0.98
CA LEU A 136 0.13 -21.71 2.24
C LEU A 136 -1.40 -21.87 2.15
N ALA A 137 -1.91 -22.49 1.08
CA ALA A 137 -3.31 -22.78 0.83
C ALA A 137 -4.23 -21.56 0.57
N PHE A 138 -3.67 -20.43 0.11
CA PHE A 138 -4.48 -19.33 -0.45
C PHE A 138 -5.01 -19.69 -1.83
N THR A 139 -6.18 -19.15 -2.19
CA THR A 139 -6.74 -19.31 -3.55
C THR A 139 -5.84 -18.64 -4.59
N PRO A 140 -5.90 -19.04 -5.88
CA PRO A 140 -5.12 -18.39 -6.93
C PRO A 140 -5.35 -16.87 -7.04
N GLN A 141 -6.55 -16.39 -6.73
CA GLN A 141 -6.92 -14.98 -6.75
C GLN A 141 -6.27 -14.23 -5.58
N GLU A 142 -6.39 -14.76 -4.36
CA GLU A 142 -5.74 -14.20 -3.17
C GLU A 142 -4.21 -14.24 -3.29
N ALA A 143 -3.65 -15.36 -3.74
CA ALA A 143 -2.23 -15.51 -4.01
C ALA A 143 -1.76 -14.52 -5.08
N GLY A 144 -2.56 -14.25 -6.10
CA GLY A 144 -2.32 -13.21 -7.10
C GLY A 144 -2.21 -11.83 -6.48
N ALA A 145 -3.16 -11.47 -5.61
CA ALA A 145 -3.16 -10.19 -4.90
C ALA A 145 -1.97 -10.06 -3.93
N ILE A 146 -1.64 -11.11 -3.18
CA ILE A 146 -0.49 -11.16 -2.26
C ILE A 146 0.83 -11.11 -3.03
N GLY A 147 0.91 -11.80 -4.18
CA GLY A 147 2.09 -11.87 -5.02
C GLY A 147 2.62 -10.50 -5.45
N ILE A 148 1.73 -9.55 -5.76
CA ILE A 148 2.11 -8.20 -6.21
C ILE A 148 2.92 -7.42 -5.17
N ILE A 149 2.81 -7.76 -3.88
CA ILE A 149 3.68 -7.17 -2.84
C ILE A 149 5.16 -7.36 -3.19
N GLY A 150 5.51 -8.50 -3.80
CA GLY A 150 6.88 -8.79 -4.25
C GLY A 150 7.40 -7.88 -5.36
N GLY A 151 6.51 -7.13 -6.02
CA GLY A 151 6.86 -6.12 -7.04
C GLY A 151 7.25 -4.77 -6.44
N ALA A 152 7.06 -4.57 -5.13
CA ALA A 152 7.35 -3.34 -4.39
C ALA A 152 6.66 -2.08 -4.98
N ASP A 153 5.45 -2.25 -5.50
CA ASP A 153 4.65 -1.19 -6.11
C ASP A 153 3.28 -1.09 -5.43
N GLY A 154 3.18 -0.21 -4.44
CA GLY A 154 2.00 -0.04 -3.59
C GLY A 154 0.71 0.29 -4.35
N PRO A 155 0.70 1.27 -5.27
CA PRO A 155 -0.50 1.56 -6.05
C PRO A 155 -0.97 0.38 -6.92
N THR A 156 -0.07 -0.42 -7.50
CA THR A 156 -0.46 -1.64 -8.26
C THR A 156 -1.01 -2.69 -7.29
N ALA A 157 -0.41 -2.85 -6.11
CA ALA A 157 -0.91 -3.76 -5.09
C ALA A 157 -2.33 -3.42 -4.65
N ILE A 158 -2.64 -2.13 -4.45
CA ILE A 158 -3.99 -1.67 -4.14
C ILE A 158 -4.95 -1.94 -5.30
N PHE A 159 -4.54 -1.62 -6.54
CA PHE A 159 -5.39 -1.81 -7.71
C PHE A 159 -5.74 -3.28 -7.94
N LEU A 160 -4.74 -4.17 -7.87
CA LEU A 160 -4.98 -5.58 -8.14
C LEU A 160 -5.73 -6.26 -6.98
N SER A 161 -5.42 -5.93 -5.73
CA SER A 161 -6.16 -6.48 -4.58
C SER A 161 -7.62 -6.02 -4.58
N SER A 162 -7.94 -4.78 -4.98
CA SER A 162 -9.34 -4.33 -5.07
C SER A 162 -10.16 -5.06 -6.14
N ARG A 163 -9.49 -5.73 -7.08
CA ARG A 163 -10.12 -6.51 -8.16
C ARG A 163 -10.13 -8.01 -7.89
N LEU A 164 -9.05 -8.55 -7.32
CA LEU A 164 -8.86 -9.99 -7.12
C LEU A 164 -9.29 -10.48 -5.73
N ALA A 165 -9.00 -9.72 -4.67
CA ALA A 165 -9.19 -10.11 -3.28
C ALA A 165 -9.52 -8.89 -2.39
N PRO A 166 -10.71 -8.27 -2.54
CA PRO A 166 -11.07 -7.03 -1.85
C PRO A 166 -11.03 -7.15 -0.32
N GLU A 167 -11.34 -8.33 0.22
CA GLU A 167 -11.26 -8.66 1.64
C GLU A 167 -9.83 -8.61 2.21
N LEU A 168 -8.81 -8.85 1.37
CA LEU A 168 -7.40 -8.78 1.75
C LEU A 168 -6.77 -7.40 1.49
N LEU A 169 -7.49 -6.47 0.84
CA LEU A 169 -6.95 -5.17 0.43
C LEU A 169 -6.30 -4.41 1.58
N GLY A 170 -6.93 -4.37 2.75
CA GLY A 170 -6.39 -3.67 3.92
C GLY A 170 -5.05 -4.26 4.37
N ALA A 171 -4.99 -5.59 4.50
CA ALA A 171 -3.77 -6.30 4.90
C ALA A 171 -2.65 -6.15 3.86
N ILE A 172 -2.99 -6.29 2.57
CA ILE A 172 -2.04 -6.16 1.46
C ILE A 172 -1.48 -4.74 1.36
N ALA A 173 -2.34 -3.72 1.46
CA ALA A 173 -1.91 -2.32 1.40
C ALA A 173 -0.97 -1.96 2.56
N ILE A 174 -1.31 -2.38 3.78
CA ILE A 174 -0.46 -2.19 4.97
C ILE A 174 0.88 -2.90 4.77
N ALA A 175 0.88 -4.16 4.35
CA ALA A 175 2.10 -4.94 4.15
C ALA A 175 2.99 -4.34 3.05
N ALA A 176 2.41 -3.95 1.91
CA ALA A 176 3.14 -3.36 0.79
C ALA A 176 3.93 -2.12 1.20
N TYR A 177 3.27 -1.11 1.79
CA TYR A 177 3.96 0.13 2.17
C TYR A 177 4.88 -0.06 3.38
N SER A 178 4.51 -0.92 4.33
CA SER A 178 5.37 -1.21 5.47
C SER A 178 6.68 -1.88 5.04
N TYR A 179 6.62 -2.82 4.09
CA TYR A 179 7.82 -3.47 3.55
C TYR A 179 8.65 -2.54 2.65
N MET A 180 8.01 -1.66 1.87
CA MET A 180 8.70 -0.62 1.10
C MET A 180 9.52 0.30 2.01
N ALA A 181 8.95 0.75 3.14
CA ALA A 181 9.66 1.53 4.15
C ALA A 181 10.82 0.76 4.81
N LEU A 182 10.77 -0.57 4.84
CA LEU A 182 11.81 -1.44 5.40
C LEU A 182 12.91 -1.82 4.39
N VAL A 183 12.82 -1.41 3.12
CA VAL A 183 13.86 -1.66 2.11
C VAL A 183 15.26 -1.24 2.58
N PRO A 184 15.47 -0.05 3.22
CA PRO A 184 16.80 0.34 3.72
C PRO A 184 17.36 -0.59 4.80
N VAL A 185 16.50 -1.37 5.47
CA VAL A 185 16.89 -2.34 6.51
C VAL A 185 17.12 -3.72 5.89
N ILE A 186 16.26 -4.15 4.97
CA ILE A 186 16.27 -5.48 4.35
C ILE A 186 17.32 -5.59 3.24
N GLN A 187 17.47 -4.56 2.41
CA GLN A 187 18.32 -4.59 1.23
C GLN A 187 19.82 -4.69 1.54
N PRO A 188 20.41 -3.90 2.49
CA PRO A 188 21.85 -3.96 2.71
C PRO A 188 22.38 -5.31 3.20
N PRO A 189 21.72 -6.04 4.13
CA PRO A 189 22.12 -7.40 4.51
C PRO A 189 22.15 -8.38 3.33
N ILE A 190 21.13 -8.35 2.46
CA ILE A 190 21.04 -9.21 1.27
C ILE A 190 22.20 -8.91 0.32
N MET A 191 22.47 -7.62 0.07
CA MET A 191 23.61 -7.20 -0.76
C MET A 191 24.93 -7.69 -0.14
N ARG A 192 25.06 -7.61 1.20
CA ARG A 192 26.26 -8.08 1.91
C ARG A 192 26.49 -9.58 1.77
N LEU A 193 25.42 -10.36 1.72
CA LEU A 193 25.43 -11.82 1.63
C LEU A 193 25.69 -12.32 0.21
N LEU A 194 25.09 -11.69 -0.81
CA LEU A 194 25.08 -12.22 -2.18
C LEU A 194 26.18 -11.68 -3.10
N THR A 195 26.73 -10.49 -2.81
CA THR A 195 27.74 -9.87 -3.69
C THR A 195 29.13 -9.91 -3.08
N SER A 196 30.18 -9.99 -3.89
CA SER A 196 31.57 -9.95 -3.42
C SER A 196 32.09 -8.51 -3.25
N ARG A 197 33.23 -8.34 -2.56
CA ARG A 197 33.89 -7.02 -2.47
C ARG A 197 34.39 -6.53 -3.83
N GLU A 198 34.85 -7.44 -4.68
CA GLU A 198 35.34 -7.12 -6.02
C GLU A 198 34.23 -6.58 -6.92
N GLU A 199 33.05 -7.22 -6.89
CA GLU A 199 31.86 -6.77 -7.62
C GLU A 199 31.40 -5.38 -7.18
N ARG A 200 31.41 -5.10 -5.87
CA ARG A 200 31.03 -3.79 -5.31
C ARG A 200 31.99 -2.66 -5.66
N LEU A 201 33.22 -2.98 -6.09
CA LEU A 201 34.24 -2.00 -6.46
C LEU A 201 34.29 -1.73 -7.97
N ILE A 202 33.45 -2.37 -8.77
CA ILE A 202 33.35 -2.14 -10.22
C ILE A 202 33.00 -0.67 -10.49
N ARG A 203 33.81 -0.01 -11.32
CA ARG A 203 33.56 1.39 -11.74
C ARG A 203 32.55 1.42 -12.87
N MET A 204 31.38 2.00 -12.60
CA MET A 204 30.34 2.22 -13.60
C MET A 204 30.78 3.32 -14.58
N LYS A 205 30.65 3.04 -15.88
CA LYS A 205 30.90 4.04 -16.94
C LYS A 205 29.86 5.16 -16.85
N PRO A 206 30.23 6.41 -17.19
CA PRO A 206 29.25 7.49 -17.27
C PRO A 206 28.16 7.15 -18.30
N SER A 207 26.92 7.51 -17.97
CA SER A 207 25.77 7.31 -18.86
C SER A 207 25.93 8.10 -20.15
N ARG A 208 25.48 7.53 -21.28
CA ARG A 208 25.37 8.30 -22.53
C ARG A 208 24.36 9.43 -22.36
N GLN A 209 24.55 10.53 -23.08
CA GLN A 209 23.54 11.58 -23.15
C GLN A 209 22.36 11.09 -23.99
N VAL A 210 21.16 11.22 -23.43
CA VAL A 210 19.91 10.82 -24.07
C VAL A 210 19.33 12.03 -24.78
N SER A 211 18.97 11.87 -26.05
CA SER A 211 18.41 12.98 -26.84
C SER A 211 17.01 13.35 -26.35
N ARG A 212 16.60 14.61 -26.58
CA ARG A 212 15.24 15.06 -26.24
C ARG A 212 14.17 14.26 -26.99
N LEU A 213 14.44 13.88 -28.23
CA LEU A 213 13.53 13.08 -29.06
C LEU A 213 13.34 11.68 -28.45
N GLU A 214 14.43 11.03 -28.04
CA GLU A 214 14.38 9.71 -27.41
C GLU A 214 13.53 9.71 -26.13
N ARG A 215 13.67 10.75 -25.30
CA ARG A 215 12.86 10.91 -24.08
C ARG A 215 11.36 11.10 -24.36
N ILE A 216 11.00 11.79 -25.44
CA ILE A 216 9.60 12.04 -25.82
C ILE A 216 8.97 10.82 -26.46
N VAL A 217 9.70 10.15 -27.35
CA VAL A 217 9.19 9.01 -28.12
C VAL A 217 9.08 7.76 -27.26
N PHE A 218 9.98 7.58 -26.29
CA PHE A 218 9.99 6.41 -25.41
C PHE A 218 8.65 6.10 -24.73
N PRO A 219 8.01 7.01 -23.96
CA PRO A 219 6.76 6.71 -23.27
C PRO A 219 5.61 6.40 -24.24
N ILE A 220 5.61 7.01 -25.43
CA ILE A 220 4.59 6.76 -26.47
C ILE A 220 4.75 5.33 -27.01
N ILE A 221 5.96 4.95 -27.40
CA ILE A 221 6.23 3.59 -27.88
C ILE A 221 5.96 2.57 -26.77
N ALA A 222 6.43 2.82 -25.54
CA ALA A 222 6.21 1.95 -24.41
C ALA A 222 4.72 1.74 -24.15
N PHE A 223 3.92 2.80 -24.17
CA PHE A 223 2.46 2.71 -24.02
C PHE A 223 1.82 1.86 -25.11
N VAL A 224 2.13 2.11 -26.38
CA VAL A 224 1.57 1.34 -27.51
C VAL A 224 1.99 -0.13 -27.42
N VAL A 225 3.26 -0.41 -27.12
CA VAL A 225 3.76 -1.79 -27.00
C VAL A 225 3.10 -2.50 -25.83
N CYS A 226 3.04 -1.88 -24.65
CA CYS A 226 2.42 -2.49 -23.47
C CYS A 226 0.93 -2.75 -23.69
N THR A 227 0.18 -1.78 -24.21
CA THR A 227 -1.26 -1.94 -24.45
C THR A 227 -1.60 -2.97 -25.52
N LEU A 228 -0.73 -3.15 -26.53
CA LEU A 228 -0.91 -4.19 -27.56
C LEU A 228 -0.52 -5.59 -27.07
N LEU A 229 0.51 -5.71 -26.23
CA LEU A 229 0.98 -7.01 -25.72
C LEU A 229 0.17 -7.50 -24.52
N ALA A 230 -0.23 -6.60 -23.62
CA ALA A 230 -0.93 -6.91 -22.37
C ALA A 230 -2.00 -5.85 -22.12
N PRO A 231 -3.20 -5.98 -22.74
CA PRO A 231 -4.29 -5.01 -22.58
C PRO A 231 -5.07 -5.13 -21.26
N GLY A 232 -4.79 -6.17 -20.47
CA GLY A 232 -5.54 -6.56 -19.26
C GLY A 232 -5.11 -5.86 -17.99
#